data_AF-A0A1G8VUZ6-F1
#
_entry.id   AF-A0A1G8VUZ6-F1
#
_cell.length_a   1.000
_cell.length_b   1.000
_cell.length_c   1.000
_cell.angle_alpha   90.00
_cell.angle_beta   90.00
_cell.angle_gamma   90.00
#
_symmetry.space_group_name_H-M   'P 1'
#
loop_
_entity.id
_entity.type
_entity.pdbx_description
1 polymer ?
#
loop_
_entity_poly.entity_id
_entity_poly.type
_entity_poly.pdbx_seq_one_letter_code
_entity_poly.pdbx_strand_id
1 'polypeptide(L)'
;MKLKVKVRDYESGISIIKVDVPAESTVDLLLNKLVQEDLIFNAYLPHIKTMGYTYGEFHNLKTSSLFHGKEKVTLSSDKVEITVTQKKSEEGHKAGQVLLDYSQLVNVIDKFKEQESGSHVEYGTVFFVQQEKHQYLIRYEEHGFELYHFKLQYENAFKEEDRFPFLILELKTKSELTSSELKWIRTIMFPSKERKNPIIHLEVSKLNQGIIDELATLVHRVMVIVGKFQVSKKSLEAAGKLPSYVQLNEKNSIGFVEMEQLKRIVEA
;
A
#
# COMPACT_ATOMS: atom_id res chain seq x y z
N MET A 1 -12.20 -17.30 -10.29
CA MET A 1 -12.41 -16.90 -8.89
C MET A 1 -13.87 -17.10 -8.54
N LYS A 2 -14.18 -17.64 -7.35
CA LYS A 2 -15.56 -17.85 -6.91
C LYS A 2 -16.04 -16.62 -6.11
N LEU A 3 -17.06 -15.93 -6.61
CA LEU A 3 -17.61 -14.74 -5.99
C LEU A 3 -19.00 -15.05 -5.42
N LYS A 4 -19.29 -14.56 -4.22
CA LYS A 4 -20.66 -14.42 -3.72
C LYS A 4 -21.09 -12.99 -4.02
N VAL A 5 -22.11 -12.84 -4.85
CA VAL A 5 -22.66 -11.52 -5.20
C VAL A 5 -24.01 -11.38 -4.53
N LYS A 6 -24.18 -10.31 -3.77
CA LYS A 6 -25.47 -9.87 -3.23
C LYS A 6 -25.87 -8.60 -3.98
N VAL A 7 -26.96 -8.67 -4.70
CA VAL A 7 -27.58 -7.53 -5.38
C VAL A 7 -28.78 -7.09 -4.55
N ARG A 8 -28.81 -5.82 -4.18
CA ARG A 8 -29.99 -5.17 -3.59
C ARG A 8 -30.48 -4.17 -4.62
N ASP A 9 -31.51 -4.57 -5.34
CA ASP A 9 -32.28 -3.68 -6.20
C ASP A 9 -33.37 -3.02 -5.34
N TYR A 10 -33.45 -1.70 -5.35
CA TYR A 10 -34.40 -0.97 -4.50
C TYR A 10 -35.86 -1.13 -4.94
N GLU A 11 -36.10 -1.62 -6.16
CA GLU A 11 -37.43 -1.90 -6.71
C GLU A 11 -37.75 -3.41 -6.68
N SER A 12 -36.74 -4.25 -6.95
CA SER A 12 -36.92 -5.70 -7.16
C SER A 12 -36.60 -6.57 -5.94
N GLY A 13 -35.96 -6.02 -4.90
CA GLY A 13 -35.59 -6.73 -3.67
C GLY A 13 -34.13 -7.19 -3.61
N ILE A 14 -33.86 -8.22 -2.81
CA ILE A 14 -32.47 -8.70 -2.57
C ILE A 14 -32.28 -10.09 -3.19
N SER A 15 -31.26 -10.20 -4.01
CA SER A 15 -30.82 -11.46 -4.64
C SER A 15 -29.39 -11.78 -4.22
N ILE A 16 -29.11 -13.07 -3.98
CA ILE A 16 -27.76 -13.54 -3.63
C ILE A 16 -27.41 -14.72 -4.51
N ILE A 17 -26.32 -14.60 -5.28
CA ILE A 17 -25.85 -15.67 -6.16
C ILE A 17 -24.37 -15.95 -5.96
N LYS A 18 -23.90 -17.04 -6.56
CA LYS A 18 -22.49 -17.35 -6.69
C LYS A 18 -22.10 -17.26 -8.16
N VAL A 19 -21.06 -16.50 -8.47
CA VAL A 19 -20.58 -16.30 -9.83
C VAL A 19 -19.12 -16.71 -9.90
N ASP A 20 -18.79 -17.53 -10.88
CA ASP A 20 -17.40 -17.81 -11.23
C ASP A 20 -16.93 -16.87 -12.34
N VAL A 21 -15.91 -16.06 -12.06
CA VAL A 21 -15.33 -15.09 -12.98
C VAL A 21 -13.80 -15.25 -12.99
N PRO A 22 -13.10 -15.23 -14.13
CA PRO A 22 -11.63 -15.23 -14.14
C PRO A 22 -11.06 -14.05 -13.33
N ALA A 23 -10.00 -14.24 -12.56
CA ALA A 23 -9.45 -13.14 -11.74
C ALA A 23 -8.87 -11.99 -12.60
N GLU A 24 -8.34 -12.35 -13.77
CA GLU A 24 -7.71 -11.45 -14.73
C GLU A 24 -8.69 -10.84 -15.74
N SER A 25 -9.98 -11.22 -15.71
CA SER A 25 -10.98 -10.59 -16.57
C SER A 25 -11.36 -9.20 -16.08
N THR A 26 -12.07 -8.45 -16.91
CA THR A 26 -12.50 -7.09 -16.57
C THR A 26 -13.72 -7.06 -15.66
N VAL A 27 -13.92 -5.94 -14.97
CA VAL A 27 -15.17 -5.65 -14.24
C VAL A 27 -16.38 -5.69 -15.18
N ASP A 28 -16.21 -5.27 -16.43
CA ASP A 28 -17.26 -5.33 -17.44
C ASP A 28 -17.76 -6.77 -17.66
N LEU A 29 -16.86 -7.77 -17.66
CA LEU A 29 -17.25 -9.17 -17.75
C LEU A 29 -18.10 -9.61 -16.55
N LEU A 30 -17.76 -9.16 -15.34
CA LEU A 30 -18.55 -9.44 -14.13
C LEU A 30 -19.95 -8.81 -14.25
N LEU A 31 -20.04 -7.54 -14.65
CA LEU A 31 -21.31 -6.83 -14.75
C LEU A 31 -22.22 -7.43 -15.83
N ASN A 32 -21.68 -7.74 -17.01
CA ASN A 32 -22.42 -8.43 -18.07
C ASN A 32 -22.93 -9.80 -17.63
N LYS A 33 -22.17 -10.51 -16.79
CA LYS A 33 -22.63 -11.78 -16.21
C LYS A 33 -23.78 -11.59 -15.23
N LEU A 34 -23.80 -10.50 -14.46
CA LEU A 34 -24.95 -10.19 -13.60
C LEU A 34 -26.20 -9.79 -14.40
N VAL A 35 -26.04 -9.18 -15.58
CA VAL A 35 -27.14 -8.94 -16.52
C VAL A 35 -27.66 -10.25 -17.10
N GLN A 36 -26.77 -11.14 -17.55
CA GLN A 36 -27.15 -12.43 -18.13
C GLN A 36 -27.92 -13.33 -17.14
N GLU A 37 -27.65 -13.19 -15.85
CA GLU A 37 -28.34 -13.91 -14.76
C GLU A 37 -29.61 -13.16 -14.28
N ASP A 38 -30.07 -12.14 -15.01
CA ASP A 38 -31.25 -11.30 -14.72
C ASP A 38 -31.22 -10.65 -13.32
N LEU A 39 -30.04 -10.33 -12.80
CA LEU A 39 -29.89 -9.72 -11.47
C LEU A 39 -29.83 -8.20 -11.47
N ILE A 40 -29.37 -7.62 -12.57
CA ILE A 40 -29.33 -6.18 -12.81
C ILE A 40 -29.74 -5.91 -14.25
N PHE A 41 -30.35 -4.76 -14.51
CA PHE A 41 -30.75 -4.37 -15.86
C PHE A 41 -29.59 -3.69 -16.60
N ASN A 42 -29.49 -3.91 -17.91
CA ASN A 42 -28.50 -3.25 -18.77
C ASN A 42 -28.50 -1.72 -18.63
N ALA A 43 -29.68 -1.13 -18.38
CA ALA A 43 -29.85 0.31 -18.17
C ALA A 43 -29.09 0.84 -16.94
N TYR A 44 -28.73 -0.02 -15.98
CA TYR A 44 -28.01 0.40 -14.77
C TYR A 44 -26.50 0.49 -14.99
N LEU A 45 -25.95 -0.24 -15.96
CA LEU A 45 -24.50 -0.34 -16.19
C LEU A 45 -23.80 1.02 -16.31
N PRO A 46 -24.31 2.03 -17.04
CA PRO A 46 -23.67 3.34 -17.18
C PRO A 46 -23.55 4.12 -15.86
N HIS A 47 -24.33 3.73 -14.84
CA HIS A 47 -24.47 4.45 -13.58
C HIS A 47 -23.85 3.69 -12.40
N ILE A 48 -23.41 2.45 -12.60
CA ILE A 48 -22.72 1.67 -11.57
C ILE A 48 -21.33 2.27 -11.36
N LYS A 49 -21.04 2.61 -10.12
CA LYS A 49 -19.76 3.15 -9.68
C LYS A 49 -19.23 2.35 -8.52
N THR A 50 -17.93 2.47 -8.29
CA THR A 50 -17.29 2.03 -7.05
C THR A 50 -16.40 3.15 -6.54
N MET A 51 -16.21 3.20 -5.22
CA MET A 51 -15.43 4.27 -4.60
C MET A 51 -14.00 4.28 -5.15
N GLY A 52 -13.57 5.44 -5.67
CA GLY A 52 -12.19 5.67 -6.09
C GLY A 52 -11.87 5.43 -7.57
N TYR A 53 -12.86 5.18 -8.44
CA TYR A 53 -12.63 5.01 -9.88
C TYR A 53 -13.56 5.87 -10.73
N THR A 54 -13.02 6.46 -11.81
CA THR A 54 -13.85 7.04 -12.86
C THR A 54 -14.50 5.94 -13.70
N TYR A 55 -15.60 6.26 -14.39
CA TYR A 55 -16.36 5.28 -15.19
C TYR A 55 -15.49 4.52 -16.21
N GLY A 56 -14.65 5.22 -16.97
CA GLY A 56 -13.78 4.59 -17.98
C GLY A 56 -12.70 3.68 -17.39
N GLU A 57 -12.20 4.00 -16.19
CA GLU A 57 -11.21 3.18 -15.48
C GLU A 57 -11.88 1.94 -14.89
N PHE A 58 -13.05 2.12 -14.27
CA PHE A 58 -13.81 1.08 -13.59
C PHE A 58 -14.12 -0.13 -14.48
N HIS A 59 -14.63 0.08 -15.69
CA HIS A 59 -15.01 -1.03 -16.58
C HIS A 59 -13.81 -1.84 -17.09
N ASN A 60 -12.64 -1.21 -17.20
CA ASN A 60 -11.41 -1.83 -17.70
C ASN A 60 -10.54 -2.45 -16.59
N LEU A 61 -10.87 -2.20 -15.31
CA LEU A 61 -10.16 -2.82 -14.20
C LEU A 61 -10.26 -4.34 -14.25
N LYS A 62 -9.23 -5.02 -13.76
CA LYS A 62 -9.33 -6.45 -13.47
C LYS A 62 -10.33 -6.67 -12.33
N THR A 63 -11.15 -7.71 -12.42
CA THR A 63 -12.13 -8.06 -11.38
C THR A 63 -11.45 -8.27 -10.02
N SER A 64 -10.23 -8.81 -10.01
CA SER A 64 -9.41 -8.95 -8.80
C SER A 64 -9.03 -7.60 -8.17
N SER A 65 -8.88 -6.55 -8.96
CA SER A 65 -8.49 -5.22 -8.50
C SER A 65 -9.61 -4.54 -7.70
N LEU A 66 -10.89 -4.84 -7.96
CA LEU A 66 -12.04 -4.26 -7.24
C LEU A 66 -11.95 -4.41 -5.71
N PHE A 67 -11.28 -5.45 -5.25
CA PHE A 67 -11.24 -5.81 -3.85
C PHE A 67 -10.29 -4.90 -3.06
N HIS A 68 -9.26 -4.30 -3.67
CA HIS A 68 -8.22 -3.52 -2.96
C HIS A 68 -7.72 -4.23 -1.68
N GLY A 69 -7.64 -5.56 -1.75
CA GLY A 69 -7.30 -6.42 -0.64
C GLY A 69 -8.41 -6.66 0.42
N LYS A 70 -9.57 -6.01 0.34
CA LYS A 70 -10.74 -6.37 1.15
C LYS A 70 -11.41 -7.61 0.59
N GLU A 71 -11.98 -8.47 1.43
CA GLU A 71 -12.75 -9.64 0.95
C GLU A 71 -14.08 -9.24 0.30
N LYS A 72 -14.49 -7.98 0.47
CA LYS A 72 -15.77 -7.44 0.02
C LYS A 72 -15.60 -6.05 -0.58
N VAL A 73 -16.24 -5.84 -1.71
CA VAL A 73 -16.40 -4.53 -2.37
C VAL A 73 -17.88 -4.26 -2.58
N THR A 74 -18.25 -2.98 -2.54
CA THR A 74 -19.59 -2.51 -2.88
C THR A 74 -19.51 -1.68 -4.16
N LEU A 75 -20.33 -2.05 -5.13
CA LEU A 75 -20.62 -1.27 -6.35
C LEU A 75 -22.02 -0.71 -6.19
N SER A 76 -22.26 0.54 -6.52
CA SER A 76 -23.58 1.14 -6.35
C SER A 76 -23.96 2.07 -7.49
N SER A 77 -25.26 2.18 -7.69
CA SER A 77 -25.93 3.26 -8.43
C SER A 77 -27.14 3.71 -7.61
N ASP A 78 -27.86 4.72 -8.09
CA ASP A 78 -29.08 5.21 -7.44
C ASP A 78 -30.21 4.14 -7.39
N LYS A 79 -30.08 3.06 -8.16
CA LYS A 79 -31.09 2.00 -8.30
C LYS A 79 -30.69 0.66 -7.70
N VAL A 80 -29.39 0.41 -7.55
CA VAL A 80 -28.90 -0.90 -7.12
C VAL A 80 -27.61 -0.80 -6.31
N GLU A 81 -27.52 -1.61 -5.25
CA GLU A 81 -26.30 -1.86 -4.49
C GLU A 81 -25.84 -3.31 -4.69
N ILE A 82 -24.64 -3.49 -5.25
CA ILE A 82 -24.03 -4.78 -5.52
C ILE A 82 -22.88 -4.98 -4.54
N THR A 83 -23.08 -5.84 -3.56
CA THR A 83 -22.01 -6.35 -2.70
C THR A 83 -21.37 -7.56 -3.35
N VAL A 84 -20.09 -7.47 -3.71
CA VAL A 84 -19.31 -8.61 -4.22
C VAL A 84 -18.38 -9.08 -3.11
N THR A 85 -18.42 -10.36 -2.78
CA THR A 85 -17.57 -11.00 -1.77
C THR A 85 -16.76 -12.12 -2.40
N GLN A 86 -15.45 -12.08 -2.27
CA GLN A 86 -14.58 -13.16 -2.73
C GLN A 86 -14.69 -14.34 -1.76
N LYS A 87 -15.18 -15.49 -2.22
CA LYS A 87 -15.18 -16.70 -1.39
C LYS A 87 -13.79 -17.33 -1.42
N LYS A 88 -13.19 -17.52 -0.24
CA LYS A 88 -11.99 -18.34 -0.07
C LYS A 88 -12.30 -19.75 -0.59
N SER A 89 -11.48 -20.26 -1.51
CA SER A 89 -11.54 -21.67 -1.90
C SER A 89 -11.02 -22.50 -0.73
N GLU A 90 -11.89 -23.31 -0.12
CA GLU A 90 -11.50 -24.30 0.89
C GLU A 90 -10.71 -25.48 0.29
N GLU A 91 -10.61 -25.56 -1.04
CA GLU A 91 -9.73 -26.49 -1.71
C GLU A 91 -8.33 -25.88 -1.86
N GLY A 92 -7.41 -26.35 -1.00
CA GLY A 92 -6.01 -26.41 -1.37
C GLY A 92 -5.20 -25.12 -1.20
N HIS A 93 -5.40 -24.35 -0.13
CA HIS A 93 -4.26 -23.65 0.46
C HIS A 93 -3.40 -24.66 1.23
N LYS A 94 -2.75 -25.58 0.49
CA LYS A 94 -1.37 -25.89 0.84
C LYS A 94 -0.68 -24.55 0.70
N ALA A 95 -0.34 -23.93 1.82
CA ALA A 95 0.64 -22.87 1.88
C ALA A 95 1.94 -23.43 1.32
N GLY A 96 2.04 -23.53 0.00
CA GLY A 96 3.31 -23.39 -0.68
C GLY A 96 3.75 -22.00 -0.29
N GLN A 97 4.61 -21.95 0.73
CA GLN A 97 5.50 -20.84 0.95
C GLN A 97 6.10 -20.51 -0.42
N VAL A 98 5.57 -19.49 -1.09
CA VAL A 98 6.50 -18.59 -1.75
C VAL A 98 7.29 -18.05 -0.58
N LEU A 99 8.47 -18.63 -0.34
CA LEU A 99 9.44 -18.10 0.61
C LEU A 99 9.75 -16.70 0.09
N LEU A 100 9.06 -15.71 0.64
CA LEU A 100 9.33 -14.33 0.33
C LEU A 100 10.74 -14.02 0.82
N ASP A 101 11.54 -13.41 -0.05
CA ASP A 101 12.92 -13.05 0.26
C ASP A 101 12.95 -11.69 0.94
N TYR A 102 13.31 -11.68 2.22
CA TYR A 102 13.47 -10.46 3.03
C TYR A 102 14.91 -9.98 3.07
N SER A 103 15.85 -10.70 2.45
CA SER A 103 17.29 -10.47 2.63
C SER A 103 17.69 -9.03 2.30
N GLN A 104 17.10 -8.45 1.25
CA GLN A 104 17.33 -7.04 0.90
C GLN A 104 16.76 -6.07 1.94
N LEU A 105 15.52 -6.29 2.38
CA LEU A 105 14.88 -5.45 3.37
C LEU A 105 15.67 -5.45 4.70
N VAL A 106 16.04 -6.63 5.18
CA VAL A 106 16.84 -6.79 6.42
C VAL A 106 18.18 -6.08 6.30
N ASN A 107 18.91 -6.29 5.20
CA ASN A 107 20.20 -5.64 4.95
C ASN A 107 20.09 -4.11 4.91
N VAL A 108 19.04 -3.58 4.26
CA VAL A 108 18.82 -2.13 4.18
C VAL A 108 18.47 -1.55 5.56
N ILE A 109 17.66 -2.25 6.35
CA ILE A 109 17.32 -1.81 7.73
C ILE A 109 18.56 -1.79 8.61
N ASP A 110 19.39 -2.84 8.54
CA ASP A 110 20.64 -2.91 9.31
C ASP A 110 21.54 -1.71 9.00
N LYS A 111 21.79 -1.44 7.71
CA LYS A 111 22.58 -0.29 7.25
C LYS A 111 21.95 1.05 7.62
N PHE A 112 20.63 1.16 7.49
CA PHE A 112 19.92 2.37 7.88
C PHE A 112 20.13 2.65 9.38
N LYS A 113 19.98 1.65 10.25
CA LYS A 113 20.15 1.81 11.70
C LYS A 113 21.60 2.13 12.11
N GLU A 114 22.59 1.56 11.41
CA GLU A 114 23.99 1.94 11.60
C GLU A 114 24.23 3.41 11.25
N GLN A 115 23.65 3.89 10.15
CA GLN A 115 23.77 5.27 9.72
C GLN A 115 22.98 6.23 10.61
N GLU A 116 21.77 5.83 11.01
CA GLU A 116 20.88 6.59 11.90
C GLU A 116 21.59 6.97 13.18
N SER A 117 22.31 6.02 13.80
CA SER A 117 23.04 6.22 15.06
C SER A 117 24.08 7.36 14.98
N GLY A 118 24.53 7.72 13.77
CA GLY A 118 25.46 8.82 13.52
C GLY A 118 24.81 10.07 12.90
N SER A 119 23.51 10.05 12.62
CA SER A 119 22.76 11.13 12.00
C SER A 119 21.70 11.69 12.94
N HIS A 120 21.61 13.01 13.06
CA HIS A 120 20.55 13.66 13.84
C HIS A 120 19.28 13.75 12.97
N VAL A 121 18.65 12.62 12.67
CA VAL A 121 17.34 12.60 11.99
C VAL A 121 16.27 12.64 13.08
N GLU A 122 15.46 13.69 13.09
CA GLU A 122 14.37 13.79 14.06
C GLU A 122 13.20 12.88 13.68
N TYR A 123 12.59 12.26 14.68
CA TYR A 123 11.32 11.56 14.50
C TYR A 123 10.23 12.56 14.06
N GLY A 124 9.34 12.11 13.19
CA GLY A 124 8.38 12.94 12.49
C GLY A 124 8.90 13.52 11.16
N THR A 125 10.19 13.37 10.84
CA THR A 125 10.73 13.83 9.55
C THR A 125 10.03 13.12 8.39
N VAL A 126 9.44 13.90 7.47
CA VAL A 126 8.79 13.40 6.26
C VAL A 126 9.71 13.56 5.06
N PHE A 127 9.97 12.45 4.37
CA PHE A 127 10.76 12.38 3.15
C PHE A 127 9.83 12.29 1.94
N PHE A 128 10.19 12.98 0.86
CA PHE A 128 9.55 12.79 -0.44
C PHE A 128 10.40 11.89 -1.34
N VAL A 129 9.82 10.80 -1.81
CA VAL A 129 10.51 9.84 -2.68
C VAL A 129 9.73 9.69 -3.98
N GLN A 130 10.36 10.05 -5.09
CA GLN A 130 9.86 9.80 -6.42
C GLN A 130 10.76 8.82 -7.16
N GLN A 131 10.14 7.77 -7.71
CA GLN A 131 10.80 6.76 -8.51
C GLN A 131 10.01 6.56 -9.80
N GLU A 132 10.53 7.13 -10.89
CA GLU A 132 9.83 7.25 -12.16
C GLU A 132 8.45 7.90 -11.98
N LYS A 133 7.38 7.11 -12.14
CA LYS A 133 5.98 7.57 -12.01
C LYS A 133 5.42 7.44 -10.59
N HIS A 134 6.10 6.71 -9.72
CA HIS A 134 5.63 6.45 -8.36
C HIS A 134 6.14 7.52 -7.40
N GLN A 135 5.24 8.03 -6.56
CA GLN A 135 5.54 9.11 -5.63
C GLN A 135 5.01 8.74 -4.25
N TYR A 136 5.89 8.86 -3.25
CA TYR A 136 5.63 8.47 -1.87
C TYR A 136 6.05 9.58 -0.92
N LEU A 137 5.32 9.67 0.19
CA LEU A 137 5.79 10.32 1.41
C LEU A 137 6.12 9.24 2.42
N ILE A 138 7.27 9.35 3.06
CA ILE A 138 7.72 8.39 4.07
C ILE A 138 8.00 9.20 5.33
N ARG A 139 7.27 8.92 6.39
CA ARG A 139 7.48 9.56 7.69
C ARG A 139 8.32 8.63 8.56
N TYR A 140 9.42 9.16 9.08
CA TYR A 140 10.28 8.42 9.99
C TYR A 140 9.78 8.61 11.43
N GLU A 141 9.52 7.50 12.12
CA GLU A 141 8.92 7.48 13.46
C GLU A 141 9.81 6.69 14.43
N GLU A 142 9.59 6.88 15.73
CA GLU A 142 10.37 6.20 16.78
C GLU A 142 10.44 4.68 16.59
N HIS A 143 9.33 4.09 16.13
CA HIS A 143 9.19 2.67 15.95
C HIS A 143 9.34 2.22 14.49
N GLY A 144 9.72 3.09 13.54
CA GLY A 144 9.98 2.66 12.16
C GLY A 144 9.53 3.67 11.10
N PHE A 145 8.81 3.20 10.09
CA PHE A 145 8.42 4.01 8.94
C PHE A 145 6.92 3.90 8.66
N GLU A 146 6.31 5.04 8.43
CA GLU A 146 4.96 5.14 7.89
C GLU A 146 5.03 5.55 6.41
N LEU A 147 4.37 4.80 5.54
CA LEU A 147 4.40 5.03 4.09
C LEU A 147 3.05 5.52 3.58
N TYR A 148 3.11 6.53 2.72
CA TYR A 148 1.95 7.22 2.16
C TYR A 148 2.09 7.35 0.64
N HIS A 149 1.01 7.08 -0.10
CA HIS A 149 0.95 7.46 -1.50
C HIS A 149 0.81 8.98 -1.61
N PHE A 150 1.72 9.62 -2.33
CA PHE A 150 1.83 11.08 -2.35
C PHE A 150 0.51 11.78 -2.74
N LYS A 151 -0.09 11.41 -3.88
CA LYS A 151 -1.33 12.06 -4.35
C LYS A 151 -2.56 11.76 -3.49
N LEU A 152 -2.63 10.56 -2.91
CA LEU A 152 -3.84 10.08 -2.21
C LEU A 152 -3.84 10.43 -0.72
N GLN A 153 -2.66 10.53 -0.12
CA GLN A 153 -2.50 10.61 1.32
C GLN A 153 -1.60 11.78 1.75
N TYR A 154 -1.44 12.79 0.88
CA TYR A 154 -0.61 13.96 1.15
C TYR A 154 -0.86 14.55 2.55
N GLU A 155 -2.10 14.95 2.84
CA GLU A 155 -2.45 15.55 4.13
C GLU A 155 -2.26 14.59 5.31
N ASN A 156 -2.51 13.29 5.11
CA ASN A 156 -2.38 12.30 6.18
C ASN A 156 -0.92 12.13 6.65
N ALA A 157 0.06 12.33 5.77
CA ALA A 157 1.48 12.21 6.12
C ALA A 157 1.97 13.32 7.08
N PHE A 158 1.21 14.42 7.22
CA PHE A 158 1.60 15.58 8.04
C PHE A 158 0.72 15.80 9.27
N LYS A 159 -0.25 14.93 9.55
CA LYS A 159 -1.05 15.02 10.78
C LYS A 159 -0.23 14.55 11.98
N GLU A 160 -0.44 15.17 13.14
CA GLU A 160 0.20 14.73 14.39
C GLU A 160 -0.46 13.47 14.99
N GLU A 161 -1.74 13.26 14.74
CA GLU A 161 -2.52 12.12 15.25
C GLU A 161 -3.49 11.59 14.17
N ASP A 162 -4.07 10.41 14.41
CA ASP A 162 -5.05 9.74 13.53
C ASP A 162 -4.58 9.61 12.07
N ARG A 163 -3.30 9.25 11.91
CA ARG A 163 -2.72 8.96 10.60
C ARG A 163 -3.12 7.57 10.12
N PHE A 164 -3.36 7.48 8.82
CA PHE A 164 -3.70 6.24 8.13
C PHE A 164 -2.73 6.00 6.96
N PRO A 165 -1.47 5.61 7.24
CA PRO A 165 -0.55 5.17 6.20
C PRO A 165 -1.09 3.95 5.47
N PHE A 166 -0.73 3.79 4.19
CA PHE A 166 -1.13 2.56 3.46
C PHE A 166 -0.29 1.36 3.92
N LEU A 167 0.89 1.60 4.48
CA LEU A 167 1.79 0.57 4.99
C LEU A 167 2.61 1.12 6.16
N ILE A 168 2.78 0.31 7.20
CA ILE A 168 3.69 0.60 8.32
C ILE A 168 4.75 -0.50 8.38
N LEU A 169 6.01 -0.06 8.37
CA LEU A 169 7.14 -0.91 8.70
C LEU A 169 7.57 -0.58 10.13
N GLU A 170 7.14 -1.40 11.08
CA GLU A 170 7.57 -1.28 12.47
C GLU A 170 8.87 -2.04 12.68
N LEU A 171 9.78 -1.48 13.47
CA LEU A 171 11.03 -2.08 13.88
C LEU A 171 10.96 -2.34 15.39
N LYS A 172 11.15 -3.60 15.76
CA LYS A 172 11.12 -4.05 17.16
C LYS A 172 12.47 -4.53 17.63
N THR A 173 12.70 -4.46 18.94
CA THR A 173 13.73 -5.24 19.64
C THR A 173 13.24 -6.66 19.87
N LYS A 174 14.14 -7.60 20.13
CA LYS A 174 13.75 -8.99 20.45
C LYS A 174 12.77 -9.13 21.60
N SER A 175 12.83 -8.24 22.60
CA SER A 175 11.94 -8.25 23.77
C SER A 175 10.54 -7.73 23.48
N GLU A 176 10.36 -6.92 22.44
CA GLU A 176 9.05 -6.38 22.04
C GLU A 176 8.30 -7.28 21.08
N LEU A 177 8.96 -8.32 20.55
CA LEU A 177 8.33 -9.31 19.67
C LEU A 177 7.37 -10.21 20.48
N THR A 178 6.15 -10.33 19.99
CA THR A 178 5.23 -11.37 20.44
C THR A 178 5.75 -12.76 20.06
N SER A 179 5.23 -13.82 20.69
CA SER A 179 5.63 -15.20 20.38
C SER A 179 5.42 -15.58 18.90
N SER A 180 4.37 -15.07 18.27
CA SER A 180 4.08 -15.28 16.84
C SER A 180 5.05 -14.53 15.94
N GLU A 181 5.30 -13.25 16.23
CA GLU A 181 6.28 -12.44 15.49
C GLU A 181 7.68 -13.02 15.63
N LEU A 182 8.09 -13.45 16.83
CA LEU A 182 9.39 -14.07 17.06
C LEU A 182 9.57 -15.36 16.24
N LYS A 183 8.53 -16.20 16.15
CA LYS A 183 8.55 -17.42 15.33
C LYS A 183 8.72 -17.08 13.85
N TRP A 184 8.05 -16.03 13.39
CA TRP A 184 8.13 -15.57 12.00
C TRP A 184 9.47 -14.87 11.69
N ILE A 185 9.97 -13.99 12.56
CA ILE A 185 11.29 -13.35 12.39
C ILE A 185 12.38 -14.41 12.22
N ARG A 186 12.34 -15.49 13.01
CA ARG A 186 13.30 -16.61 12.89
C ARG A 186 13.29 -17.31 11.54
N THR A 187 12.23 -17.18 10.74
CA THR A 187 12.20 -17.74 9.37
C THR A 187 12.89 -16.84 8.35
N ILE A 188 13.14 -15.57 8.68
CA ILE A 188 13.72 -14.59 7.75
C ILE A 188 15.10 -14.08 8.20
N MET A 189 15.36 -14.00 9.51
CA MET A 189 16.63 -13.54 10.08
C MET A 189 16.84 -14.04 11.52
N PHE A 190 18.04 -13.86 12.06
CA PHE A 190 18.26 -14.05 13.49
C PHE A 190 17.68 -12.86 14.27
N PRO A 191 16.80 -13.08 15.28
CA PRO A 191 16.19 -11.98 16.03
C PRO A 191 17.24 -11.12 16.75
N SER A 192 17.26 -9.82 16.44
CA SER A 192 18.22 -8.85 16.98
C SER A 192 17.76 -8.28 18.32
N LYS A 193 18.71 -8.03 19.24
CA LYS A 193 18.43 -7.30 20.49
C LYS A 193 18.19 -5.81 20.24
N GLU A 194 18.74 -5.27 19.16
CA GLU A 194 18.52 -3.89 18.71
C GLU A 194 17.18 -3.76 17.98
N ARG A 195 16.70 -2.52 17.82
CA ARG A 195 15.44 -2.19 17.15
C ARG A 195 15.58 -2.31 15.62
N LYS A 196 15.79 -3.53 15.14
CA LYS A 196 16.08 -3.88 13.74
C LYS A 196 15.17 -4.98 13.18
N ASN A 197 14.35 -5.62 14.02
CA ASN A 197 13.47 -6.71 13.57
C ASN A 197 12.26 -6.12 12.82
N PRO A 198 12.10 -6.35 11.50
CA PRO A 198 11.04 -5.73 10.72
C PRO A 198 9.70 -6.41 10.92
N ILE A 199 8.65 -5.66 11.23
CA ILE A 199 7.26 -6.11 11.27
C ILE A 199 6.47 -5.26 10.27
N ILE A 200 5.95 -5.90 9.23
CA ILE A 200 5.16 -5.24 8.21
C ILE A 200 3.69 -5.34 8.62
N HIS A 201 3.06 -4.21 8.92
CA HIS A 201 1.63 -4.16 9.22
C HIS A 201 0.84 -4.09 7.91
N LEU A 202 0.55 -5.28 7.38
CA LEU A 202 -0.32 -5.50 6.25
C LEU A 202 -1.08 -6.82 6.49
N GLU A 203 -2.28 -6.96 5.95
CA GLU A 203 -2.94 -8.27 5.94
C GLU A 203 -2.03 -9.30 5.25
N VAL A 204 -1.70 -10.38 5.95
CA VAL A 204 -0.72 -11.42 5.51
C VAL A 204 -1.06 -12.01 4.13
N SER A 205 -2.35 -12.04 3.76
CA SER A 205 -2.84 -12.50 2.45
C SER A 205 -2.47 -11.58 1.28
N LYS A 206 -2.08 -10.32 1.55
CA LYS A 206 -1.70 -9.32 0.55
C LYS A 206 -0.20 -9.22 0.34
N LEU A 207 0.58 -9.74 1.29
CA LEU A 207 2.04 -9.65 1.26
C LEU A 207 2.60 -10.51 0.13
N ASN A 208 3.34 -9.88 -0.76
CA ASN A 208 4.00 -10.51 -1.90
C ASN A 208 5.40 -9.92 -2.07
N GLN A 209 6.21 -10.53 -2.93
CA GLN A 209 7.61 -10.14 -3.10
C GLN A 209 7.75 -8.68 -3.56
N GLY A 210 6.88 -8.23 -4.46
CA GLY A 210 6.91 -6.85 -4.96
C GLY A 210 6.74 -5.81 -3.86
N ILE A 211 5.91 -6.07 -2.85
CA ILE A 211 5.75 -5.18 -1.69
C ILE A 211 7.03 -5.14 -0.85
N ILE A 212 7.69 -6.28 -0.65
CA ILE A 212 8.94 -6.36 0.13
C ILE A 212 10.08 -5.65 -0.60
N ASP A 213 10.18 -5.85 -1.91
CA ASP A 213 11.19 -5.19 -2.75
C ASP A 213 10.97 -3.68 -2.81
N GLU A 214 9.72 -3.23 -2.91
CA GLU A 214 9.34 -1.83 -2.87
C GLU A 214 9.68 -1.21 -1.50
N LEU A 215 9.32 -1.88 -0.41
CA LEU A 215 9.70 -1.50 0.95
C LEU A 215 11.22 -1.34 1.11
N ALA A 216 11.98 -2.34 0.70
CA ALA A 216 13.44 -2.30 0.75
C ALA A 216 13.99 -1.12 -0.05
N THR A 217 13.42 -0.86 -1.22
CA THR A 217 13.80 0.27 -2.08
C THR A 217 13.50 1.61 -1.41
N LEU A 218 12.31 1.78 -0.83
CA LEU A 218 11.88 3.02 -0.19
C LEU A 218 12.70 3.34 1.06
N VAL A 219 12.94 2.35 1.93
CA VAL A 219 13.84 2.52 3.09
C VAL A 219 15.25 2.85 2.62
N HIS A 220 15.73 2.19 1.55
CA HIS A 220 17.03 2.50 0.97
C HIS A 220 17.09 3.94 0.44
N ARG A 221 16.02 4.47 -0.17
CA ARG A 221 15.99 5.87 -0.61
C ARG A 221 16.07 6.84 0.57
N VAL A 222 15.35 6.57 1.65
CA VAL A 222 15.47 7.37 2.88
C VAL A 222 16.90 7.34 3.40
N MET A 223 17.51 6.15 3.50
CA MET A 223 18.93 5.99 3.89
C MET A 223 19.87 6.83 3.02
N VAL A 224 19.69 6.79 1.69
CA VAL A 224 20.50 7.56 0.73
C VAL A 224 20.32 9.07 0.92
N ILE A 225 19.10 9.55 1.18
CA ILE A 225 18.84 10.96 1.50
C ILE A 225 19.61 11.35 2.76
N VAL A 226 19.41 10.63 3.86
CA VAL A 226 20.08 10.91 5.14
C VAL A 226 21.60 10.94 4.96
N GLY A 227 22.17 9.97 4.25
CA GLY A 227 23.61 9.86 4.04
C GLY A 227 24.16 11.04 3.23
N LYS A 228 23.43 11.48 2.19
CA LYS A 228 23.83 12.65 1.40
C LYS A 228 23.87 13.92 2.24
N PHE A 229 22.84 14.13 3.07
CA PHE A 229 22.74 15.30 3.94
C PHE A 229 23.84 15.31 5.00
N GLN A 230 24.10 14.16 5.62
CA GLN A 230 25.19 13.97 6.58
C GLN A 230 26.57 14.29 5.96
N VAL A 231 26.88 13.71 4.79
CA VAL A 231 28.16 13.98 4.08
C VAL A 231 28.28 15.47 3.73
N SER A 232 27.18 16.11 3.35
CA SER A 232 27.16 17.54 3.04
C SER A 232 27.10 18.46 4.27
N LYS A 233 27.03 17.90 5.48
CA LYS A 233 26.86 18.63 6.75
C LYS A 233 25.67 19.60 6.74
N LYS A 234 24.58 19.20 6.08
CA LYS A 234 23.33 19.97 6.03
C LYS A 234 22.29 19.34 6.95
N SER A 235 21.48 20.19 7.59
CA SER A 235 20.30 19.71 8.32
C SER A 235 19.29 19.08 7.35
N LEU A 236 18.63 18.03 7.81
CA LEU A 236 17.48 17.43 7.13
C LEU A 236 16.21 18.28 7.30
N GLU A 237 16.21 19.20 8.25
CA GLU A 237 15.14 20.17 8.45
C GLU A 237 15.40 21.45 7.67
N ALA A 238 14.39 21.88 6.92
CA ALA A 238 14.32 23.20 6.35
C ALA A 238 12.86 23.64 6.30
N ALA A 239 12.55 24.83 6.82
CA ALA A 239 11.20 25.36 6.86
C ALA A 239 10.56 25.36 5.46
N GLY A 240 9.38 24.73 5.34
CA GLY A 240 8.63 24.64 4.09
C GLY A 240 9.24 23.71 3.04
N LYS A 241 10.20 22.84 3.39
CA LYS A 241 10.86 21.94 2.44
C LYS A 241 10.95 20.52 2.96
N LEU A 242 10.90 19.55 2.06
CA LEU A 242 11.08 18.15 2.38
C LEU A 242 12.41 17.62 1.83
N PRO A 243 13.20 16.88 2.64
CA PRO A 243 14.35 16.14 2.14
C PRO A 243 13.84 15.06 1.17
N SER A 244 14.44 15.02 -0.03
CA SER A 244 13.82 14.37 -1.18
C SER A 244 14.82 13.54 -1.99
N TYR A 245 14.32 12.43 -2.52
CA TYR A 245 14.96 11.62 -3.56
C TYR A 245 14.06 11.62 -4.80
N VAL A 246 14.57 12.08 -5.94
CA VAL A 246 13.83 12.09 -7.20
C VAL A 246 14.64 11.35 -8.25
N GLN A 247 14.08 10.27 -8.80
CA GLN A 247 14.66 9.53 -9.92
C GLN A 247 13.72 9.57 -11.13
N LEU A 248 14.28 10.01 -12.27
CA LEU A 248 13.59 10.10 -13.56
C LEU A 248 14.57 9.68 -14.67
N ASN A 249 14.15 8.75 -15.54
CA ASN A 249 14.96 8.26 -16.66
C ASN A 249 16.37 7.86 -16.19
N GLU A 250 16.45 7.06 -15.12
CA GLU A 250 17.70 6.58 -14.50
C GLU A 250 18.60 7.64 -13.86
N LYS A 251 18.28 8.93 -13.98
CA LYS A 251 19.00 10.01 -13.29
C LYS A 251 18.35 10.29 -11.96
N ASN A 252 19.15 10.38 -10.90
CA ASN A 252 18.67 10.72 -9.57
C ASN A 252 19.19 12.08 -9.08
N SER A 253 18.35 12.77 -8.32
CA SER A 253 18.68 13.98 -7.59
C SER A 253 18.27 13.83 -6.13
N ILE A 254 19.11 14.35 -5.23
CA ILE A 254 18.88 14.33 -3.79
C ILE A 254 19.06 15.75 -3.27
N GLY A 255 18.05 16.25 -2.57
CA GLY A 255 18.04 17.62 -2.08
C GLY A 255 16.73 17.98 -1.40
N PHE A 256 16.38 19.26 -1.40
CA PHE A 256 15.11 19.74 -0.88
C PHE A 256 14.12 20.00 -2.01
N VAL A 257 12.85 19.70 -1.76
CA VAL A 257 11.71 20.14 -2.58
C VAL A 257 10.81 21.02 -1.74
N GLU A 258 10.35 22.13 -2.30
CA GLU A 258 9.42 23.06 -1.64
C GLU A 258 8.05 22.40 -1.44
N MET A 259 7.49 22.49 -0.24
CA MET A 259 6.15 21.97 0.06
C MET A 259 5.07 22.63 -0.79
N GLU A 260 5.21 23.92 -1.10
CA GLU A 260 4.31 24.65 -2.00
C GLU A 260 4.33 24.11 -3.45
N GLN A 261 5.47 23.56 -3.88
CA GLN A 261 5.54 22.87 -5.16
C GLN A 261 4.79 21.52 -5.09
N LEU A 262 5.01 20.76 -4.02
CA LEU A 262 4.34 19.48 -3.83
C LEU A 262 2.82 19.64 -3.74
N LYS A 263 2.33 20.62 -2.99
CA LYS A 263 0.90 20.93 -2.87
C LYS A 263 0.26 21.21 -4.22
N ARG A 264 0.90 22.02 -5.07
CA ARG A 264 0.43 22.28 -6.44
C ARG A 264 0.35 21.02 -7.32
N ILE A 265 1.22 20.02 -7.10
CA ILE A 265 1.18 18.75 -7.85
C ILE A 265 0.02 17.86 -7.36
N VAL A 266 -0.37 17.97 -6.09
CA VAL A 266 -1.51 17.25 -5.52
C VAL A 266 -2.83 17.83 -6.03
N GLU A 267 -2.90 19.16 -6.16
CA GLU A 267 -4.09 19.89 -6.63
C GLU A 267 -4.29 19.85 -8.16
N ALA A 268 -3.27 19.44 -8.92
CA ALA A 268 -3.27 19.34 -10.39
C ALA A 268 -3.57 17.92 -10.90
#